data_AF-A0A7H0GUV3-F1
#
_entry.id   AF-A0A7H0GUV3-F1
#
_cell.length_a   1.000
_cell.length_b   1.000
_cell.length_c   1.000
_cell.angle_alpha   90.00
_cell.angle_beta   90.00
_cell.angle_gamma   90.00
#
_symmetry.space_group_name_H-M   'P 1'
#
loop_
_entity.id
_entity.type
_entity.pdbx_description
1 polymer ?
#
loop_
_entity_poly.entity_id
_entity_poly.type
_entity_poly.pdbx_seq_one_letter_code
_entity_poly.pdbx_strand_id
1 'polypeptide(L)'
;MSKRQLSAGEKDQVVQQQRSTDGLLRCFISAEAIDAAATDSYEFDHLTAWALDGPSDLVNVRVVKKEYNRKKGIKTLYEARDNYRLEKLFEEKKNNIKLQDIFQLKEITPAKLVCQVNDSTVVIAEGSTTKNFGTYHEPILQVPYFYSRVPVRWLENDDQEGLQPRVIDYRRLVELRNHLRERPQLAPSIARLVGNRLRLFDGQHKLAAQVLNGATEVDMKIYVSPEETSGQRNLFDALMRTNLDAHSKLKQVPFYTSTLLDRLSVIYRDLLDQFLEDKPVESHTEEQFVAFMMSNRGMSRSEAHGALKASIKTAVLGMSALKPYVAEASRDLLMPMTQDLLDKTIYPAVLYLAPSKARFNTDQDRRDQEARNFGVLASILVEQTKLAGWIAAPKGTSLTNEQRKVRRIWHKGAVLTWAPYLESVLNVALHLITTDDRTKKLYRSDITDSQKEALNDYLERLFSHPFWDDNDQEIDILLVSAQRQEELFTRKGLTETYVLTGH
;
A
#
# COMPACT_ATOMS: atom_id res chain seq x y z
N MET A 1 -6.42 9.60 32.72
CA MET A 1 -5.91 8.59 33.69
C MET A 1 -4.42 8.86 33.93
N SER A 2 -3.98 8.89 35.20
CA SER A 2 -2.60 9.21 35.60
C SER A 2 -1.62 8.10 35.19
N LYS A 3 -0.46 8.44 34.61
CA LYS A 3 0.61 7.47 34.30
C LYS A 3 1.25 7.01 35.62
N ARG A 4 1.19 5.72 35.95
CA ARG A 4 1.95 5.13 37.07
C ARG A 4 3.44 5.42 36.85
N GLN A 5 4.09 6.02 37.85
CA GLN A 5 5.53 6.21 37.86
C GLN A 5 6.18 5.15 38.76
N LEU A 6 7.27 4.55 38.30
CA LEU A 6 8.07 3.60 39.09
C LEU A 6 8.85 4.34 40.18
N SER A 7 8.81 3.82 41.39
CA SER A 7 9.68 4.25 42.50
C SER A 7 11.15 3.91 42.24
N ALA A 8 12.07 4.51 43.00
CA ALA A 8 13.50 4.22 42.89
C ALA A 8 13.81 2.72 43.16
N GLY A 9 13.20 2.13 44.19
CA GLY A 9 13.40 0.72 44.51
C GLY A 9 12.88 -0.24 43.43
N GLU A 10 11.75 0.09 42.80
CA GLU A 10 11.22 -0.69 41.67
C GLU A 10 12.13 -0.64 40.45
N LYS A 11 12.71 0.54 40.15
CA LYS A 11 13.70 0.70 39.08
C LYS A 11 14.94 -0.15 39.32
N ASP A 12 15.46 -0.16 40.54
CA ASP A 12 16.62 -0.98 40.92
C ASP A 12 16.32 -2.47 40.75
N GLN A 13 15.13 -2.93 41.15
CA GLN A 13 14.71 -4.32 40.95
C GLN A 13 14.69 -4.71 39.47
N VAL A 14 14.10 -3.88 38.61
CA VAL A 14 14.05 -4.16 37.16
C VAL A 14 15.46 -4.18 36.54
N VAL A 15 16.34 -3.27 36.97
CA VAL A 15 17.75 -3.26 36.52
C VAL A 15 18.46 -4.54 36.94
N GLN A 16 18.32 -4.97 38.19
CA GLN A 16 18.96 -6.20 38.69
C GLN A 16 18.45 -7.45 37.97
N GLN A 17 17.14 -7.53 37.70
CA GLN A 17 16.55 -8.65 36.95
C GLN A 17 17.05 -8.76 35.50
N GLN A 18 17.50 -7.64 34.90
CA GLN A 18 17.92 -7.59 33.49
C GLN A 18 19.44 -7.57 33.30
N ARG A 19 20.24 -7.68 34.37
CA ARG A 19 21.69 -7.88 34.24
C ARG A 19 21.97 -9.27 33.70
N SER A 20 22.82 -9.37 32.68
CA SER A 20 23.31 -10.65 32.19
C SER A 20 24.29 -11.29 33.19
N THR A 21 24.63 -12.55 32.98
CA THR A 21 25.58 -13.31 33.80
C THR A 21 26.98 -12.68 33.89
N ASP A 22 27.34 -11.84 32.92
CA ASP A 22 28.56 -11.03 32.88
C ASP A 22 28.46 -9.72 33.72
N GLY A 23 27.33 -9.49 34.40
CA GLY A 23 27.05 -8.31 35.21
C GLY A 23 26.63 -7.06 34.42
N LEU A 24 26.65 -7.11 33.09
CA LEU A 24 26.28 -5.97 32.25
C LEU A 24 24.76 -5.79 32.18
N LEU A 25 24.31 -4.54 32.25
CA LEU A 25 22.93 -4.19 31.93
C LEU A 25 22.80 -4.13 30.42
N ARG A 26 21.82 -4.84 29.83
CA ARG A 26 21.62 -4.86 28.38
C ARG A 26 20.27 -4.32 28.00
N CYS A 27 20.19 -3.64 26.86
CA CYS A 27 18.94 -3.16 26.29
C CYS A 27 18.04 -4.33 25.91
N PHE A 28 16.77 -4.32 26.30
CA PHE A 28 15.84 -5.40 25.93
C PHE A 28 15.60 -5.49 24.41
N ILE A 29 15.60 -4.36 23.71
CA ILE A 29 15.35 -4.31 22.26
C ILE A 29 16.59 -4.75 21.46
N SER A 30 17.76 -4.20 21.77
CA SER A 30 18.97 -4.38 20.95
C SER A 30 19.97 -5.40 21.50
N ALA A 31 19.83 -5.83 22.75
CA ALA A 31 20.80 -6.62 23.51
C ALA A 31 22.19 -5.98 23.70
N GLU A 32 22.37 -4.74 23.24
CA GLU A 32 23.58 -3.94 23.46
C GLU A 32 23.75 -3.62 24.95
N ALA A 33 25.00 -3.55 25.40
CA ALA A 33 25.33 -3.12 26.74
C ALA A 33 24.91 -1.64 26.95
N ILE A 34 24.37 -1.36 28.13
CA ILE A 34 23.98 -0.04 28.59
C ILE A 34 25.01 0.39 29.62
N ASP A 35 25.64 1.54 29.37
CA ASP A 35 26.43 2.21 30.41
C ASP A 35 25.46 2.86 31.42
N ALA A 36 25.31 2.19 32.56
CA ALA A 36 24.45 2.64 33.64
C ALA A 36 24.98 3.88 34.39
N ALA A 37 26.26 4.23 34.19
CA ALA A 37 26.87 5.44 34.76
C ALA A 37 26.60 6.69 33.89
N ALA A 38 26.30 6.49 32.60
CA ALA A 38 25.88 7.57 31.72
C ALA A 38 24.44 7.99 32.05
N THR A 39 24.30 9.14 32.70
CA THR A 39 23.00 9.78 32.97
C THR A 39 22.21 9.91 31.66
N ASP A 40 20.96 9.46 31.65
CA ASP A 40 20.03 9.54 30.50
C ASP A 40 20.25 8.55 29.34
N SER A 41 21.01 7.45 29.55
CA SER A 41 21.27 6.45 28.52
C SER A 41 20.13 5.45 28.28
N TYR A 42 19.20 5.29 29.23
CA TYR A 42 18.12 4.30 29.17
C TYR A 42 16.80 4.78 29.80
N GLU A 43 15.71 4.12 29.43
CA GLU A 43 14.35 4.33 29.91
C GLU A 43 13.74 3.00 30.38
N PHE A 44 12.69 3.07 31.19
CA PHE A 44 11.89 1.93 31.61
C PHE A 44 10.58 1.94 30.82
N ASP A 45 10.24 0.81 30.24
CA ASP A 45 9.00 0.70 29.49
C ASP A 45 8.34 -0.68 29.65
N HIS A 46 7.03 -0.71 29.39
CA HIS A 46 6.24 -1.91 29.55
C HIS A 46 6.37 -2.81 28.30
N LEU A 47 6.40 -4.13 28.47
CA LEU A 47 6.39 -5.09 27.36
C LEU A 47 5.13 -4.89 26.53
N THR A 48 3.97 -4.86 27.21
CA THR A 48 2.68 -4.41 26.68
C THR A 48 2.33 -3.08 27.33
N ALA A 49 2.09 -2.04 26.52
CA ALA A 49 1.78 -0.71 27.04
C ALA A 49 0.52 -0.73 27.92
N TRP A 50 0.52 0.04 29.01
CA TRP A 50 -0.65 0.22 29.88
C TRP A 50 -1.89 0.72 29.11
N ALA A 51 -1.68 1.56 28.09
CA ALA A 51 -2.76 2.07 27.23
C ALA A 51 -3.41 1.00 26.34
N LEU A 52 -2.82 -0.21 26.27
CA LEU A 52 -3.30 -1.38 25.56
C LEU A 52 -3.61 -2.51 26.57
N ASP A 53 -4.13 -2.14 27.74
CA ASP A 53 -4.47 -3.05 28.86
C ASP A 53 -3.31 -3.92 29.37
N GLY A 54 -2.06 -3.45 29.19
CA GLY A 54 -0.88 -4.11 29.73
C GLY A 54 -0.83 -4.06 31.27
N PRO A 55 -0.38 -5.12 31.97
CA PRO A 55 -0.25 -5.11 33.43
C PRO A 55 0.71 -4.01 33.91
N SER A 56 0.48 -3.43 35.08
CA SER A 56 1.43 -2.44 35.63
C SER A 56 2.55 -3.05 36.46
N ASP A 57 2.51 -4.37 36.69
CA ASP A 57 3.47 -5.08 37.53
C ASP A 57 4.89 -5.04 36.95
N LEU A 58 5.90 -5.14 37.82
CA LEU A 58 7.32 -5.07 37.42
C LEU A 58 7.73 -6.14 36.42
N VAL A 59 7.03 -7.29 36.41
CA VAL A 59 7.24 -8.35 35.41
C VAL A 59 6.99 -7.86 33.99
N ASN A 60 6.11 -6.87 33.82
CA ASN A 60 5.82 -6.23 32.54
C ASN A 60 6.82 -5.10 32.20
N VAL A 61 7.81 -4.77 33.04
CA VAL A 61 8.72 -3.63 32.80
C VAL A 61 10.11 -4.12 32.38
N ARG A 62 10.73 -3.46 31.39
CA ARG A 62 12.10 -3.72 30.94
C ARG A 62 12.90 -2.43 30.78
N VAL A 63 14.22 -2.57 30.85
CA VAL A 63 15.17 -1.50 30.56
C VAL A 63 15.48 -1.46 29.06
N VAL A 64 15.42 -0.28 28.46
CA VAL A 64 15.68 -0.06 27.03
C VAL A 64 16.49 1.20 26.81
N LYS A 65 17.40 1.22 25.83
CA LYS A 65 18.08 2.47 25.45
C LYS A 65 17.04 3.46 24.90
N LYS A 66 17.23 4.71 25.25
CA LYS A 66 16.33 5.83 24.94
C LYS A 66 16.04 5.99 23.44
N GLU A 67 17.05 5.81 22.60
CA GLU A 67 16.92 5.87 21.14
C GLU A 67 15.93 4.84 20.59
N TYR A 68 16.02 3.59 21.06
CA TYR A 68 15.18 2.48 20.62
C TYR A 68 13.76 2.61 21.18
N ASN A 69 13.62 3.07 22.43
CA ASN A 69 12.32 3.27 23.04
C ASN A 69 11.51 4.33 22.29
N ARG A 70 12.14 5.47 21.95
CA ARG A 70 11.51 6.55 21.18
C ARG A 70 11.15 6.12 19.76
N LYS A 71 12.02 5.34 19.10
CA LYS A 71 11.75 4.80 17.75
C LYS A 71 10.59 3.79 17.73
N LYS A 72 10.34 3.08 18.85
CA LYS A 72 9.30 2.04 18.92
C LYS A 72 7.88 2.60 18.69
N GLY A 73 7.63 3.83 19.14
CA GLY A 73 6.29 4.43 19.15
C GLY A 73 5.30 3.63 20.00
N ILE A 74 4.17 3.22 19.42
CA ILE A 74 3.09 2.48 20.09
C ILE A 74 3.31 0.96 20.14
N LYS A 75 4.39 0.44 19.53
CA LYS A 75 4.65 -1.01 19.43
C LYS A 75 5.01 -1.60 20.80
N THR A 76 4.70 -2.88 21.00
CA THR A 76 5.19 -3.63 22.16
C THR A 76 6.72 -3.75 22.12
N LEU A 77 7.36 -3.97 23.29
CA LEU A 77 8.82 -4.14 23.32
C LEU A 77 9.27 -5.40 22.56
N TYR A 78 8.44 -6.46 22.55
CA TYR A 78 8.70 -7.66 21.77
C TYR A 78 8.71 -7.37 20.27
N GLU A 79 7.73 -6.64 19.76
CA GLU A 79 7.70 -6.24 18.34
C GLU A 79 8.87 -5.34 17.99
N ALA A 80 9.24 -4.40 18.87
CA ALA A 80 10.38 -3.53 18.65
C ALA A 80 11.69 -4.34 18.55
N ARG A 81 11.90 -5.29 19.47
CA ARG A 81 13.03 -6.22 19.46
C ARG A 81 13.06 -7.08 18.20
N ASP A 82 11.94 -7.69 17.84
CA ASP A 82 11.87 -8.58 16.68
C ASP A 82 12.07 -7.81 15.36
N ASN A 83 11.57 -6.57 15.27
CA ASN A 83 11.88 -5.66 14.15
C ASN A 83 13.36 -5.29 14.12
N TYR A 84 13.96 -4.96 15.27
CA TYR A 84 15.38 -4.61 15.34
C TYR A 84 16.27 -5.77 14.88
N ARG A 85 15.99 -6.99 15.34
CA ARG A 85 16.72 -8.20 14.91
C ARG A 85 16.58 -8.44 13.41
N LEU A 86 15.39 -8.22 12.86
CA LEU A 86 15.16 -8.32 11.42
C LEU A 86 15.91 -7.23 10.64
N GLU A 87 15.89 -5.97 11.09
CA GLU A 87 16.67 -4.87 10.50
C GLU A 87 18.17 -5.22 10.47
N LYS A 88 18.71 -5.67 11.60
CA LYS A 88 20.12 -6.08 11.71
C LYS A 88 20.47 -7.22 10.76
N LEU A 89 19.62 -8.24 10.67
CA LEU A 89 19.82 -9.35 9.74
C LEU A 89 19.94 -8.84 8.29
N PHE A 90 19.06 -7.93 7.86
CA PHE A 90 19.09 -7.33 6.53
C PHE A 90 20.34 -6.48 6.28
N GLU A 91 20.77 -5.70 7.28
CA GLU A 91 22.02 -4.90 7.22
C GLU A 91 23.25 -5.82 7.07
N GLU A 92 23.40 -6.82 7.93
CA GLU A 92 24.53 -7.75 7.95
C GLU A 92 24.67 -8.53 6.65
N LYS A 93 23.54 -8.96 6.07
CA LYS A 93 23.49 -9.73 4.83
C LYS A 93 23.37 -8.83 3.59
N LYS A 94 23.46 -7.51 3.72
CA LYS A 94 23.37 -6.53 2.62
C LYS A 94 22.14 -6.76 1.73
N ASN A 95 20.98 -6.94 2.35
CA ASN A 95 19.69 -7.26 1.71
C ASN A 95 19.65 -8.59 0.91
N ASN A 96 20.67 -9.45 1.02
CA ASN A 96 20.68 -10.78 0.42
C ASN A 96 20.10 -11.82 1.39
N ILE A 97 18.80 -11.66 1.70
CA ILE A 97 18.07 -12.51 2.64
C ILE A 97 17.24 -13.55 1.89
N LYS A 98 17.31 -14.80 2.36
CA LYS A 98 16.46 -15.89 1.92
C LYS A 98 15.65 -16.43 3.10
N LEU A 99 14.73 -17.34 2.81
CA LEU A 99 13.88 -17.97 3.82
C LEU A 99 14.69 -18.65 4.94
N GLN A 100 15.82 -19.27 4.60
CA GLN A 100 16.64 -19.98 5.59
C GLN A 100 17.23 -19.04 6.64
N ASP A 101 17.56 -17.79 6.27
CA ASP A 101 18.02 -16.78 7.22
C ASP A 101 16.89 -16.41 8.21
N ILE A 102 15.63 -16.40 7.76
CA ILE A 102 14.46 -16.17 8.63
C ILE A 102 14.23 -17.35 9.58
N PHE A 103 14.46 -18.58 9.11
CA PHE A 103 14.40 -19.77 9.98
C PHE A 103 15.48 -19.72 11.07
N GLN A 104 16.71 -19.33 10.71
CA GLN A 104 17.80 -19.13 11.68
C GLN A 104 17.47 -18.03 12.69
N LEU A 105 16.92 -16.90 12.22
CA LEU A 105 16.48 -15.78 13.07
C LEU A 105 15.43 -16.22 14.12
N LYS A 106 14.56 -17.17 13.76
CA LYS A 106 13.52 -17.72 14.64
C LYS A 106 13.93 -19.05 15.28
N GLU A 107 15.23 -19.40 15.22
CA GLU A 107 15.82 -20.57 15.87
C GLU A 107 15.14 -21.90 15.47
N ILE A 108 14.64 -21.97 14.23
CA ILE A 108 13.97 -23.16 13.70
C ILE A 108 15.02 -24.19 13.28
N THR A 109 14.99 -25.35 13.94
CA THR A 109 15.86 -26.48 13.61
C THR A 109 15.19 -27.37 12.55
N PRO A 110 15.83 -27.61 11.38
CA PRO A 110 15.28 -28.47 10.35
C PRO A 110 15.06 -29.92 10.82
N ALA A 111 13.95 -30.50 10.41
CA ALA A 111 13.61 -31.90 10.67
C ALA A 111 14.28 -32.84 9.66
N LYS A 112 14.67 -34.04 10.12
CA LYS A 112 15.02 -35.14 9.23
C LYS A 112 13.77 -35.93 8.90
N LEU A 113 13.47 -36.05 7.62
CA LEU A 113 12.26 -36.71 7.14
C LEU A 113 12.59 -38.04 6.45
N VAL A 114 11.64 -38.95 6.50
CA VAL A 114 11.59 -40.15 5.65
C VAL A 114 10.25 -40.11 4.93
N CYS A 115 10.29 -40.04 3.61
CA CYS A 115 9.11 -39.93 2.77
C CYS A 115 8.93 -41.22 1.98
N GLN A 116 7.71 -41.73 1.93
CA GLN A 116 7.32 -42.86 1.09
C GLN A 116 6.17 -42.42 0.20
N VAL A 117 6.31 -42.64 -1.09
CA VAL A 117 5.32 -42.27 -2.10
C VAL A 117 4.71 -43.55 -2.64
N ASN A 118 3.39 -43.69 -2.49
CA ASN A 118 2.60 -44.75 -3.11
C ASN A 118 1.63 -44.10 -4.12
N ASP A 119 0.97 -44.93 -4.94
CA ASP A 119 0.11 -44.47 -6.06
C ASP A 119 -0.91 -43.38 -5.69
N SER A 120 -1.50 -43.43 -4.49
CA SER A 120 -2.54 -42.49 -4.03
C SER A 120 -2.24 -41.80 -2.70
N THR A 121 -1.08 -42.08 -2.10
CA THR A 121 -0.75 -41.60 -0.75
C THR A 121 0.73 -41.25 -0.62
N VAL A 122 1.02 -40.13 0.03
CA VAL A 122 2.37 -39.79 0.50
C VAL A 122 2.41 -39.92 2.01
N VAL A 123 3.37 -40.69 2.51
CA VAL A 123 3.64 -40.88 3.93
C VAL A 123 4.91 -40.11 4.28
N ILE A 124 4.84 -39.18 5.23
CA ILE A 124 5.99 -38.41 5.71
C ILE A 124 6.18 -38.72 7.20
N ALA A 125 7.34 -39.27 7.52
CA ALA A 125 7.75 -39.58 8.89
C ALA A 125 8.84 -38.62 9.39
N GLU A 126 8.65 -38.13 10.61
CA GLU A 126 9.61 -37.37 11.39
C GLU A 126 9.83 -38.12 12.73
N GLY A 127 10.92 -38.88 12.83
CA GLY A 127 11.17 -39.75 13.98
C GLY A 127 10.06 -40.80 14.14
N SER A 128 9.37 -40.80 15.27
CA SER A 128 8.23 -41.69 15.56
C SER A 128 6.88 -41.16 15.08
N THR A 129 6.83 -39.92 14.57
CA THR A 129 5.59 -39.30 14.10
C THR A 129 5.43 -39.52 12.60
N THR A 130 4.28 -40.01 12.16
CA THR A 130 3.99 -40.24 10.75
C THR A 130 2.71 -39.51 10.35
N LYS A 131 2.74 -38.78 9.23
CA LYS A 131 1.55 -38.15 8.62
C LYS A 131 1.32 -38.74 7.23
N ASN A 132 0.06 -39.03 6.92
CA ASN A 132 -0.38 -39.58 5.64
C ASN A 132 -1.19 -38.54 4.87
N PHE A 133 -0.91 -38.38 3.57
CA PHE A 133 -1.56 -37.41 2.70
C PHE A 133 -2.11 -38.10 1.47
N GLY A 134 -3.39 -37.91 1.18
CA GLY A 134 -3.97 -38.33 -0.10
C GLY A 134 -3.43 -37.45 -1.23
N THR A 135 -3.10 -38.06 -2.36
CA THR A 135 -2.62 -37.35 -3.55
C THR A 135 -3.72 -37.12 -4.58
N TYR A 136 -3.54 -36.08 -5.37
CA TYR A 136 -4.29 -35.75 -6.58
C TYR A 136 -3.33 -35.81 -7.77
N HIS A 137 -3.86 -35.92 -8.98
CA HIS A 137 -3.06 -35.92 -10.22
C HIS A 137 -3.13 -34.56 -10.92
N GLU A 138 -1.99 -34.01 -11.31
CA GLU A 138 -1.95 -32.79 -12.13
C GLU A 138 -1.80 -33.17 -13.62
N PRO A 139 -2.80 -32.87 -14.47
CA PRO A 139 -2.85 -33.38 -15.84
C PRO A 139 -1.85 -32.74 -16.81
N ILE A 140 -1.31 -31.54 -16.51
CA ILE A 140 -0.40 -30.86 -17.44
C ILE A 140 1.04 -31.37 -17.25
N LEU A 141 1.49 -31.46 -16.01
CA LEU A 141 2.81 -31.91 -15.59
C LEU A 141 2.88 -33.44 -15.46
N GLN A 142 1.72 -34.12 -15.41
CA GLN A 142 1.61 -35.58 -15.27
C GLN A 142 2.29 -36.10 -13.99
N VAL A 143 2.11 -35.38 -12.88
CA VAL A 143 2.68 -35.75 -11.57
C VAL A 143 1.64 -35.69 -10.44
N PRO A 144 1.83 -36.49 -9.38
CA PRO A 144 1.00 -36.37 -8.19
C PRO A 144 1.30 -35.07 -7.43
N TYR A 145 0.31 -34.56 -6.71
CA TYR A 145 0.47 -33.46 -5.77
C TYR A 145 -0.52 -33.60 -4.61
N PHE A 146 -0.30 -32.86 -3.52
CA PHE A 146 -1.26 -32.79 -2.41
C PHE A 146 -1.32 -31.41 -1.79
N TYR A 147 -2.41 -31.13 -1.07
CA TYR A 147 -2.56 -29.96 -0.21
C TYR A 147 -2.49 -30.40 1.25
N SER A 148 -1.68 -29.71 2.06
CA SER A 148 -1.65 -29.97 3.49
C SER A 148 -1.13 -28.79 4.28
N ARG A 149 -1.49 -28.77 5.56
CA ARG A 149 -0.78 -28.01 6.57
C ARG A 149 0.44 -28.82 7.05
N VAL A 150 1.64 -28.26 6.90
CA VAL A 150 2.90 -28.95 7.23
C VAL A 150 3.72 -28.14 8.24
N PRO A 151 4.47 -28.80 9.16
CA PRO A 151 5.40 -28.12 10.05
C PRO A 151 6.44 -27.30 9.27
N VAL A 152 6.68 -26.06 9.71
CA VAL A 152 7.67 -25.16 9.09
C VAL A 152 9.06 -25.79 9.08
N ARG A 153 9.41 -26.54 10.13
CA ARG A 153 10.69 -27.25 10.24
C ARG A 153 10.93 -28.34 9.19
N TRP A 154 9.89 -28.75 8.45
CA TRP A 154 10.02 -29.71 7.34
C TRP A 154 10.52 -29.06 6.05
N LEU A 155 10.49 -27.73 5.98
CA LEU A 155 10.71 -26.98 4.75
C LEU A 155 12.17 -26.60 4.59
N GLU A 156 12.64 -26.65 3.35
CA GLU A 156 13.88 -26.03 2.90
C GLU A 156 13.62 -25.13 1.70
N ASN A 157 14.47 -24.13 1.48
CA ASN A 157 14.34 -23.24 0.34
C ASN A 157 14.89 -23.93 -0.93
N ASP A 158 14.18 -23.84 -2.05
CA ASP A 158 14.61 -24.43 -3.33
C ASP A 158 15.55 -23.49 -4.10
N ASP A 159 16.66 -23.13 -3.46
CA ASP A 159 17.56 -22.08 -3.95
C ASP A 159 18.77 -22.60 -4.72
N GLN A 160 19.31 -23.76 -4.32
CA GLN A 160 20.49 -24.37 -4.96
C GLN A 160 20.18 -24.89 -6.37
N GLU A 161 18.96 -25.39 -6.60
CA GLU A 161 18.53 -25.84 -7.92
C GLU A 161 17.85 -24.70 -8.71
N GLY A 162 17.47 -23.59 -8.07
CA GLY A 162 17.11 -22.35 -8.77
C GLY A 162 15.62 -22.12 -9.05
N LEU A 163 14.71 -22.92 -8.49
CA LEU A 163 13.27 -22.62 -8.60
C LEU A 163 12.86 -21.40 -7.75
N GLN A 164 13.59 -21.09 -6.67
CA GLN A 164 13.45 -19.84 -5.91
C GLN A 164 14.77 -19.05 -5.84
N PRO A 165 15.11 -18.29 -6.88
CA PRO A 165 16.35 -17.52 -6.92
C PRO A 165 16.25 -16.16 -6.20
N ARG A 166 15.04 -15.71 -5.87
CA ARG A 166 14.76 -14.34 -5.40
C ARG A 166 15.12 -14.17 -3.92
N VAL A 167 15.60 -12.97 -3.58
CA VAL A 167 15.75 -12.52 -2.20
C VAL A 167 14.44 -12.00 -1.63
N ILE A 168 14.33 -11.98 -0.31
CA ILE A 168 13.20 -11.41 0.41
C ILE A 168 13.41 -9.91 0.52
N ASP A 169 12.56 -9.12 -0.15
CA ASP A 169 12.43 -7.67 0.10
C ASP A 169 11.93 -7.34 1.52
N TYR A 170 12.64 -6.46 2.23
CA TYR A 170 12.35 -6.08 3.62
C TYR A 170 10.98 -5.41 3.77
N ARG A 171 10.70 -4.40 2.94
CA ARG A 171 9.48 -3.60 3.07
C ARG A 171 8.24 -4.47 2.85
N ARG A 172 8.26 -5.27 1.78
CA ARG A 172 7.18 -6.22 1.46
C ARG A 172 7.01 -7.28 2.55
N LEU A 173 8.09 -7.79 3.12
CA LEU A 173 8.02 -8.75 4.23
C LEU A 173 7.33 -8.14 5.46
N VAL A 174 7.70 -6.91 5.83
CA VAL A 174 7.09 -6.22 6.98
C VAL A 174 5.61 -5.94 6.75
N GLU A 175 5.25 -5.42 5.57
CA GLU A 175 3.85 -5.17 5.18
C GLU A 175 3.03 -6.48 5.25
N LEU A 176 3.57 -7.57 4.68
CA LEU A 176 2.90 -8.86 4.66
C LEU A 176 2.79 -9.52 6.04
N ARG A 177 3.84 -9.42 6.87
CA ARG A 177 3.81 -9.89 8.27
C ARG A 177 2.72 -9.18 9.06
N ASN A 178 2.63 -7.86 8.95
CA ASN A 178 1.61 -7.10 9.65
C ASN A 178 0.20 -7.48 9.15
N HIS A 179 0.03 -7.65 7.83
CA HIS A 179 -1.24 -8.09 7.25
C HIS A 179 -1.66 -9.49 7.75
N LEU A 180 -0.74 -10.46 7.71
CA LEU A 180 -0.99 -11.86 8.09
C LEU A 180 -1.10 -12.08 9.61
N ARG A 181 -0.99 -11.03 10.42
CA ARG A 181 -1.25 -11.09 11.85
C ARG A 181 -2.74 -11.13 12.17
N GLU A 182 -3.52 -10.41 11.37
CA GLU A 182 -4.95 -10.19 11.59
C GLU A 182 -5.81 -10.77 10.48
N ARG A 183 -5.20 -11.14 9.34
CA ARG A 183 -5.92 -11.60 8.15
C ARG A 183 -5.35 -12.93 7.64
N PRO A 184 -6.20 -13.85 7.16
CA PRO A 184 -5.75 -15.14 6.66
C PRO A 184 -5.01 -14.99 5.33
N GLN A 185 -4.11 -15.93 5.07
CA GLN A 185 -3.47 -16.07 3.76
C GLN A 185 -4.47 -16.70 2.77
N LEU A 186 -4.73 -16.02 1.65
CA LEU A 186 -5.72 -16.48 0.67
C LEU A 186 -5.25 -17.65 -0.21
N ALA A 187 -3.95 -17.72 -0.52
CA ALA A 187 -3.40 -18.73 -1.43
C ALA A 187 -2.18 -19.40 -0.78
N PRO A 188 -2.11 -20.74 -0.76
CA PRO A 188 -1.06 -21.48 -0.08
C PRO A 188 0.31 -21.26 -0.74
N SER A 189 1.36 -21.54 0.04
CA SER A 189 2.73 -21.57 -0.49
C SER A 189 2.94 -22.86 -1.31
N ILE A 190 3.90 -22.87 -2.24
CA ILE A 190 4.09 -24.00 -3.16
C ILE A 190 5.48 -24.60 -2.98
N ALA A 191 5.52 -25.92 -2.85
CA ALA A 191 6.74 -26.70 -2.74
C ALA A 191 6.72 -27.93 -3.66
N ARG A 192 7.85 -28.61 -3.73
CA ARG A 192 7.97 -29.96 -4.27
C ARG A 192 8.63 -30.89 -3.26
N LEU A 193 8.20 -32.14 -3.24
CA LEU A 193 8.85 -33.23 -2.52
C LEU A 193 9.87 -33.88 -3.45
N VAL A 194 11.16 -33.79 -3.11
CA VAL A 194 12.28 -34.40 -3.84
C VAL A 194 13.00 -35.36 -2.90
N GLY A 195 12.81 -36.67 -3.11
CA GLY A 195 13.23 -37.69 -2.16
C GLY A 195 12.62 -37.44 -0.78
N ASN A 196 13.47 -37.17 0.22
CA ASN A 196 13.06 -36.90 1.61
C ASN A 196 12.99 -35.41 1.96
N ARG A 197 12.89 -34.51 0.98
CA ARG A 197 12.99 -33.06 1.23
C ARG A 197 11.81 -32.29 0.64
N LEU A 198 11.20 -31.42 1.44
CA LEU A 198 10.14 -30.52 0.98
C LEU A 198 10.76 -29.17 0.64
N ARG A 199 10.91 -28.91 -0.65
CA ARG A 199 11.57 -27.71 -1.18
C ARG A 199 10.55 -26.66 -1.58
N LEU A 200 10.53 -25.54 -0.87
CA LEU A 200 9.70 -24.38 -1.22
C LEU A 200 10.28 -23.64 -2.42
N PHE A 201 9.46 -23.46 -3.45
CA PHE A 201 9.86 -22.64 -4.60
C PHE A 201 8.97 -21.43 -4.89
N ASP A 202 7.77 -21.34 -4.31
CA ASP A 202 6.92 -20.15 -4.44
C ASP A 202 6.22 -19.77 -3.12
N GLY A 203 6.06 -18.47 -2.91
CA GLY A 203 5.47 -17.92 -1.67
C GLY A 203 6.46 -17.62 -0.54
N GLN A 204 7.75 -17.43 -0.82
CA GLN A 204 8.77 -17.20 0.23
C GLN A 204 8.45 -16.03 1.19
N HIS A 205 7.96 -14.90 0.68
CA HIS A 205 7.59 -13.74 1.51
C HIS A 205 6.45 -14.08 2.46
N LYS A 206 5.46 -14.84 1.97
CA LYS A 206 4.28 -15.25 2.75
C LYS A 206 4.69 -16.18 3.88
N LEU A 207 5.49 -17.20 3.56
CA LEU A 207 6.00 -18.12 4.56
C LEU A 207 6.87 -17.42 5.60
N ALA A 208 7.81 -16.58 5.17
CA ALA A 208 8.66 -15.81 6.08
C ALA A 208 7.83 -14.90 7.00
N ALA A 209 6.79 -14.25 6.47
CA ALA A 209 5.87 -13.44 7.26
C ALA A 209 5.10 -14.27 8.32
N GLN A 210 4.59 -15.44 7.94
CA GLN A 210 3.93 -16.36 8.89
C GLN A 210 4.88 -16.82 9.99
N VAL A 211 6.12 -17.17 9.63
CA VAL A 211 7.15 -17.59 10.59
C VAL A 211 7.54 -16.46 11.55
N LEU A 212 7.66 -15.22 11.05
CA LEU A 212 7.88 -14.07 11.92
C LEU A 212 6.74 -13.87 12.92
N ASN A 213 5.49 -14.14 12.51
CA ASN A 213 4.31 -14.15 13.37
C ASN A 213 4.20 -15.39 14.28
N GLY A 214 5.19 -16.30 14.26
CA GLY A 214 5.25 -17.45 15.16
C GLY A 214 4.48 -18.68 14.68
N ALA A 215 4.09 -18.75 13.40
CA ALA A 215 3.46 -19.95 12.84
C ALA A 215 4.42 -21.15 12.90
N THR A 216 3.93 -22.27 13.45
CA THR A 216 4.66 -23.55 13.52
C THR A 216 4.30 -24.49 12.38
N GLU A 217 3.12 -24.33 11.78
CA GLU A 217 2.66 -25.06 10.61
C GLU A 217 1.99 -24.13 9.58
N VAL A 218 2.13 -24.44 8.30
CA VAL A 218 1.68 -23.60 7.17
C VAL A 218 0.97 -24.39 6.09
N ASP A 219 0.01 -23.75 5.41
CA ASP A 219 -0.76 -24.34 4.31
C ASP A 219 0.04 -24.34 3.00
N MET A 220 0.14 -25.51 2.38
CA MET A 220 0.98 -25.72 1.20
C MET A 220 0.33 -26.60 0.14
N LYS A 221 0.65 -26.28 -1.13
CA LYS A 221 0.53 -27.19 -2.27
C LYS A 221 1.90 -27.83 -2.52
N ILE A 222 1.97 -29.15 -2.60
CA ILE A 222 3.24 -29.88 -2.73
C ILE A 222 3.16 -30.81 -3.95
N TYR A 223 4.00 -30.56 -4.96
CA TYR A 223 4.19 -31.49 -6.09
C TYR A 223 5.12 -32.63 -5.68
N VAL A 224 4.79 -33.86 -6.07
CA VAL A 224 5.59 -35.04 -5.75
C VAL A 224 6.49 -35.35 -6.94
N SER A 225 7.80 -35.29 -6.74
CA SER A 225 8.75 -35.57 -7.81
C SER A 225 8.86 -37.09 -8.04
N PRO A 226 8.94 -37.55 -9.30
CA PRO A 226 9.17 -38.95 -9.60
C PRO A 226 10.47 -39.49 -8.97
N GLU A 227 10.57 -40.80 -8.77
CA GLU A 227 11.79 -41.40 -8.24
C GLU A 227 12.92 -41.38 -9.27
N GLU A 228 12.61 -41.53 -10.56
CA GLU A 228 13.62 -41.54 -11.61
C GLU A 228 14.23 -40.15 -11.89
N THR A 229 15.55 -40.09 -12.02
CA THR A 229 16.32 -38.85 -12.21
C THR A 229 15.85 -38.02 -13.41
N SER A 230 15.46 -38.68 -14.51
CA SER A 230 14.92 -38.00 -15.70
C SER A 230 13.58 -37.33 -15.40
N GLY A 231 12.68 -38.01 -14.68
CA GLY A 231 11.38 -37.48 -14.25
C GLY A 231 11.53 -36.28 -13.32
N GLN A 232 12.48 -36.34 -12.37
CA GLN A 232 12.79 -35.21 -11.49
C GLN A 232 13.26 -33.97 -12.25
N ARG A 233 14.15 -34.14 -13.24
CA ARG A 233 14.62 -33.04 -14.10
C ARG A 233 13.50 -32.46 -14.95
N ASN A 234 12.68 -33.32 -15.56
CA ASN A 234 11.55 -32.87 -16.38
C ASN A 234 10.54 -32.05 -15.57
N LEU A 235 10.19 -32.53 -14.37
CA LEU A 235 9.30 -31.78 -13.46
C LEU A 235 9.93 -30.45 -13.05
N PHE A 236 11.21 -30.46 -12.70
CA PHE A 236 11.95 -29.25 -12.36
C PHE A 236 11.92 -28.22 -13.49
N ASP A 237 12.25 -28.60 -14.72
CA ASP A 237 12.26 -27.69 -15.87
C ASP A 237 10.86 -27.13 -16.16
N ALA A 238 9.84 -27.97 -16.04
CA ALA A 238 8.45 -27.56 -16.25
C ALA A 238 7.97 -26.58 -15.16
N LEU A 239 8.30 -26.84 -13.89
CA LEU A 239 8.03 -25.93 -12.78
C LEU A 239 8.81 -24.62 -12.93
N MET A 240 10.06 -24.67 -13.38
CA MET A 240 10.87 -23.47 -13.61
C MET A 240 10.22 -22.54 -14.64
N ARG A 241 9.84 -23.09 -15.80
CA ARG A 241 9.15 -22.32 -16.85
C ARG A 241 7.83 -21.75 -16.36
N THR A 242 7.03 -22.58 -15.68
CA THR A 242 5.74 -22.17 -15.10
C THR A 242 5.92 -21.03 -14.10
N ASN A 243 6.90 -21.13 -13.20
CA ASN A 243 7.18 -20.11 -12.19
C ASN A 243 7.67 -18.80 -12.84
N LEU A 244 8.55 -18.89 -13.85
CA LEU A 244 9.04 -17.72 -14.59
C LEU A 244 7.92 -16.97 -15.31
N ASP A 245 7.03 -17.68 -16.00
CA ASP A 245 5.88 -17.05 -16.68
C ASP A 245 4.86 -16.47 -15.68
N ALA A 246 4.60 -17.19 -14.57
CA ALA A 246 3.71 -16.75 -13.50
C ALA A 246 4.16 -15.45 -12.83
N HIS A 247 5.46 -15.28 -12.54
CA HIS A 247 5.99 -14.05 -11.93
C HIS A 247 6.35 -12.94 -12.93
N SER A 248 6.23 -13.19 -14.24
CA SER A 248 6.49 -12.20 -15.28
C SER A 248 5.21 -11.73 -15.97
N LYS A 249 4.76 -12.47 -16.99
CA LYS A 249 3.65 -12.10 -17.88
C LYS A 249 2.30 -12.28 -17.21
N LEU A 250 2.17 -13.31 -16.37
CA LEU A 250 0.90 -13.69 -15.75
C LEU A 250 0.81 -13.23 -14.29
N LYS A 251 1.65 -12.26 -13.89
CA LYS A 251 1.61 -11.72 -12.53
C LYS A 251 0.22 -11.19 -12.21
N GLN A 252 -0.26 -11.49 -11.02
CA GLN A 252 -1.55 -10.97 -10.57
C GLN A 252 -1.52 -9.44 -10.59
N VAL A 253 -2.45 -8.85 -11.32
CA VAL A 253 -2.58 -7.39 -11.43
C VAL A 253 -3.37 -6.90 -10.21
N PRO A 254 -2.94 -5.81 -9.54
CA PRO A 254 -3.76 -5.19 -8.52
C PRO A 254 -5.11 -4.74 -9.09
N PHE A 255 -6.12 -4.60 -8.23
CA PHE A 255 -7.38 -3.98 -8.63
C PHE A 255 -7.13 -2.58 -9.22
N TYR A 256 -7.93 -2.21 -10.22
CA TYR A 256 -7.92 -0.87 -10.78
C TYR A 256 -8.31 0.17 -9.71
N THR A 257 -7.79 1.39 -9.86
CA THR A 257 -8.06 2.49 -8.91
C THR A 257 -9.55 2.76 -8.73
N SER A 258 -10.33 2.74 -9.81
CA SER A 258 -11.81 2.78 -9.80
C SER A 258 -12.41 1.71 -8.89
N THR A 259 -12.07 0.44 -9.11
CA THR A 259 -12.56 -0.67 -8.29
C THR A 259 -12.18 -0.52 -6.83
N LEU A 260 -10.97 -0.05 -6.53
CA LEU A 260 -10.53 0.21 -5.17
C LEU A 260 -11.33 1.35 -4.53
N LEU A 261 -11.54 2.47 -5.23
CA LEU A 261 -12.33 3.59 -4.72
C LEU A 261 -13.78 3.17 -4.47
N ASP A 262 -14.39 2.42 -5.38
CA ASP A 262 -15.77 1.94 -5.22
C ASP A 262 -15.91 1.03 -4.01
N ARG A 263 -15.01 0.05 -3.85
CA ARG A 263 -15.04 -0.86 -2.69
C ARG A 263 -14.78 -0.13 -1.38
N LEU A 264 -13.83 0.81 -1.35
CA LEU A 264 -13.56 1.63 -0.18
C LEU A 264 -14.71 2.59 0.15
N SER A 265 -15.39 3.13 -0.86
CA SER A 265 -16.58 3.98 -0.67
C SER A 265 -17.77 3.19 -0.11
N VAL A 266 -17.95 1.93 -0.51
CA VAL A 266 -18.95 1.03 0.11
C VAL A 266 -18.61 0.78 1.58
N ILE A 267 -17.36 0.42 1.88
CA ILE A 267 -16.91 0.24 3.28
C ILE A 267 -17.12 1.52 4.10
N TYR A 268 -16.81 2.67 3.51
CA TYR A 268 -17.03 3.97 4.15
C TYR A 268 -18.50 4.17 4.54
N ARG A 269 -19.43 3.95 3.60
CA ARG A 269 -20.87 4.13 3.85
C ARG A 269 -21.39 3.20 4.94
N ASP A 270 -21.05 1.91 4.84
CA ASP A 270 -21.50 0.90 5.81
C ASP A 270 -20.99 1.23 7.23
N LEU A 271 -19.76 1.73 7.35
CA LEU A 271 -19.20 2.16 8.64
C LEU A 271 -19.75 3.51 9.11
N LEU A 272 -20.10 4.41 8.20
CA LEU A 272 -20.67 5.70 8.52
C LEU A 272 -22.05 5.52 9.14
N ASP A 273 -22.90 4.69 8.55
CA ASP A 273 -24.25 4.40 9.09
C ASP A 273 -24.15 3.89 10.54
N GLN A 274 -23.23 2.95 10.79
CA GLN A 274 -22.96 2.45 12.14
C GLN A 274 -22.43 3.53 13.09
N PHE A 275 -21.56 4.42 12.61
CA PHE A 275 -21.06 5.53 13.42
C PHE A 275 -22.17 6.50 13.82
N LEU A 276 -23.08 6.81 12.89
CA LEU A 276 -24.24 7.67 13.15
C LEU A 276 -25.19 7.06 14.18
N GLU A 277 -25.34 5.73 14.18
CA GLU A 277 -26.13 4.98 15.15
C GLU A 277 -25.44 4.87 16.52
N ASP A 278 -24.14 4.56 16.55
CA ASP A 278 -23.39 4.24 17.78
C ASP A 278 -22.95 5.48 18.57
N LYS A 279 -22.84 6.64 17.93
CA LYS A 279 -22.22 7.84 18.51
C LYS A 279 -23.20 8.98 18.68
N PRO A 280 -23.02 9.83 19.71
CA PRO A 280 -23.89 10.97 19.95
C PRO A 280 -23.80 11.99 18.81
N VAL A 281 -24.92 12.67 18.52
CA VAL A 281 -25.08 13.56 17.35
C VAL A 281 -24.09 14.72 17.36
N GLU A 282 -23.62 15.15 18.53
CA GLU A 282 -22.60 16.19 18.69
C GLU A 282 -21.25 15.78 18.12
N SER A 283 -20.96 14.48 18.09
CA SER A 283 -19.73 13.90 17.58
C SER A 283 -19.76 13.57 16.09
N HIS A 284 -20.90 13.77 15.41
CA HIS A 284 -21.10 13.43 14.00
C HIS A 284 -20.31 14.36 13.07
N THR A 285 -18.99 14.15 12.98
CA THR A 285 -18.05 14.83 12.08
C THR A 285 -17.15 13.81 11.39
N GLU A 286 -16.54 14.16 10.26
CA GLU A 286 -15.60 13.26 9.58
C GLU A 286 -14.34 13.00 10.40
N GLU A 287 -13.85 14.00 11.15
CA GLU A 287 -12.69 13.84 12.03
C GLU A 287 -12.95 12.76 13.10
N GLN A 288 -14.13 12.80 13.73
CA GLN A 288 -14.54 11.79 14.70
C GLN A 288 -14.86 10.45 14.05
N PHE A 289 -15.41 10.46 12.83
CA PHE A 289 -15.65 9.23 12.09
C PHE A 289 -14.34 8.52 11.72
N VAL A 290 -13.32 9.25 11.27
CA VAL A 290 -11.98 8.69 11.02
C VAL A 290 -11.36 8.15 12.31
N ALA A 291 -11.52 8.86 13.43
CA ALA A 291 -11.10 8.36 14.73
C ALA A 291 -11.83 7.07 15.14
N PHE A 292 -13.15 6.98 14.88
CA PHE A 292 -13.95 5.78 15.11
C PHE A 292 -13.45 4.59 14.27
N MET A 293 -13.17 4.78 12.98
CA MET A 293 -12.61 3.72 12.13
C MET A 293 -11.27 3.19 12.69
N MET A 294 -10.43 4.08 13.23
CA MET A 294 -9.15 3.68 13.81
C MET A 294 -9.29 2.96 15.16
N SER A 295 -10.08 3.52 16.08
CA SER A 295 -10.18 3.02 17.46
C SER A 295 -11.15 1.85 17.61
N ASN A 296 -12.30 1.88 16.93
CA ASN A 296 -13.35 0.86 17.08
C ASN A 296 -13.27 -0.24 16.03
N ARG A 297 -12.70 0.02 14.85
CA ARG A 297 -12.59 -0.96 13.76
C ARG A 297 -11.16 -1.45 13.50
N GLY A 298 -10.18 -0.96 14.27
CA GLY A 298 -8.78 -1.39 14.16
C GLY A 298 -8.11 -1.00 12.84
N MET A 299 -8.70 -0.09 12.07
CA MET A 299 -8.12 0.34 10.79
C MET A 299 -6.85 1.16 11.04
N SER A 300 -5.84 0.97 10.20
CA SER A 300 -4.70 1.87 10.18
C SER A 300 -5.14 3.27 9.74
N ARG A 301 -4.35 4.28 10.13
CA ARG A 301 -4.58 5.67 9.71
C ARG A 301 -4.69 5.80 8.18
N SER A 302 -3.85 5.08 7.43
CA SER A 302 -3.88 5.12 5.97
C SER A 302 -5.17 4.54 5.40
N GLU A 303 -5.68 3.44 5.96
CA GLU A 303 -6.92 2.81 5.51
C GLU A 303 -8.12 3.72 5.81
N ALA A 304 -8.20 4.28 7.01
CA ALA A 304 -9.30 5.15 7.43
C ALA A 304 -9.37 6.42 6.57
N HIS A 305 -8.24 7.11 6.38
CA HIS A 305 -8.18 8.25 5.46
C HIS A 305 -8.40 7.84 4.00
N GLY A 306 -7.96 6.65 3.60
CA GLY A 306 -8.18 6.11 2.26
C GLY A 306 -9.67 5.93 1.94
N ALA A 307 -10.44 5.37 2.88
CA ALA A 307 -11.89 5.20 2.76
C ALA A 307 -12.62 6.53 2.61
N LEU A 308 -12.30 7.53 3.45
CA LEU A 308 -12.86 8.88 3.32
C LEU A 308 -12.55 9.50 1.96
N LYS A 309 -11.28 9.50 1.55
CA LYS A 309 -10.86 10.05 0.26
C LYS A 309 -11.56 9.34 -0.90
N ALA A 310 -11.76 8.03 -0.80
CA ALA A 310 -12.49 7.26 -1.79
C ALA A 310 -13.94 7.72 -1.90
N SER A 311 -14.63 7.86 -0.77
CA SER A 311 -16.01 8.37 -0.74
C SER A 311 -16.12 9.76 -1.38
N ILE A 312 -15.23 10.68 -1.04
CA ILE A 312 -15.20 12.04 -1.63
C ILE A 312 -15.01 11.95 -3.15
N LYS A 313 -13.99 11.21 -3.61
CA LYS A 313 -13.67 11.08 -5.04
C LYS A 313 -14.79 10.44 -5.85
N THR A 314 -15.45 9.43 -5.30
CA THR A 314 -16.60 8.77 -5.92
C THR A 314 -17.79 9.73 -6.00
N ALA A 315 -18.07 10.49 -4.94
CA ALA A 315 -19.16 11.48 -4.93
C ALA A 315 -18.93 12.59 -5.98
N VAL A 316 -17.76 13.21 -6.00
CA VAL A 316 -17.47 14.30 -6.95
C VAL A 316 -17.46 13.83 -8.40
N LEU A 317 -16.95 12.62 -8.67
CA LEU A 317 -17.01 12.06 -10.03
C LEU A 317 -18.44 11.73 -10.43
N GLY A 318 -19.28 11.28 -9.49
CA GLY A 318 -20.69 11.01 -9.70
C GLY A 318 -21.48 12.21 -10.24
N MET A 319 -21.07 13.43 -9.86
CA MET A 319 -21.68 14.70 -10.29
C MET A 319 -20.87 15.42 -11.41
N SER A 320 -19.84 14.79 -11.94
CA SER A 320 -18.89 15.44 -12.85
C SER A 320 -19.21 15.21 -14.32
N ALA A 321 -19.11 16.28 -15.12
CA ALA A 321 -19.14 16.20 -16.59
C ALA A 321 -17.96 15.42 -17.19
N LEU A 322 -16.89 15.16 -16.42
CA LEU A 322 -15.75 14.35 -16.85
C LEU A 322 -16.07 12.84 -16.83
N LYS A 323 -17.07 12.39 -16.05
CA LYS A 323 -17.38 10.96 -15.85
C LYS A 323 -17.50 10.16 -17.16
N PRO A 324 -18.17 10.63 -18.23
CA PRO A 324 -18.28 9.90 -19.49
C PRO A 324 -16.96 9.74 -20.24
N TYR A 325 -15.89 10.39 -19.80
CA TYR A 325 -14.57 10.41 -20.44
C TYR A 325 -13.50 9.69 -19.60
N VAL A 326 -13.89 9.10 -18.47
CA VAL A 326 -13.00 8.39 -17.55
C VAL A 326 -13.16 6.89 -17.75
N ALA A 327 -12.08 6.19 -18.11
CA ALA A 327 -12.07 4.74 -18.17
C ALA A 327 -12.21 4.13 -16.77
N GLU A 328 -13.09 3.15 -16.65
CA GLU A 328 -13.27 2.35 -15.43
C GLU A 328 -12.12 1.37 -15.18
N ALA A 329 -11.30 1.03 -16.17
CA ALA A 329 -10.23 0.04 -16.02
C ALA A 329 -8.85 0.65 -16.30
N SER A 330 -8.03 -0.02 -17.12
CA SER A 330 -6.78 0.52 -17.63
C SER A 330 -7.01 1.60 -18.69
N ARG A 331 -5.91 2.19 -19.17
CA ARG A 331 -5.91 3.09 -20.34
C ARG A 331 -6.70 2.45 -21.48
N ASP A 332 -7.72 3.15 -21.92
CA ASP A 332 -8.55 2.82 -23.07
C ASP A 332 -8.24 3.82 -24.20
N LEU A 333 -8.27 3.38 -25.46
CA LEU A 333 -8.15 4.28 -26.61
C LEU A 333 -9.40 5.14 -26.81
N LEU A 334 -10.55 4.64 -26.35
CA LEU A 334 -11.85 5.31 -26.43
C LEU A 334 -12.01 6.42 -25.38
N MET A 335 -11.27 6.33 -24.27
CA MET A 335 -11.39 7.28 -23.16
C MET A 335 -10.09 8.10 -22.99
N PRO A 336 -10.16 9.43 -22.86
CA PRO A 336 -8.99 10.29 -22.71
C PRO A 336 -8.21 10.06 -21.42
N MET A 337 -8.89 9.65 -20.35
CA MET A 337 -8.30 9.57 -19.02
C MET A 337 -8.78 8.37 -18.22
N THR A 338 -8.11 8.11 -17.11
CA THR A 338 -8.45 7.05 -16.16
C THR A 338 -8.69 7.67 -14.78
N GLN A 339 -9.34 6.92 -13.90
CA GLN A 339 -9.48 7.30 -12.49
C GLN A 339 -8.12 7.57 -11.83
N ASP A 340 -7.08 6.79 -12.19
CA ASP A 340 -5.72 6.95 -11.69
C ASP A 340 -5.09 8.30 -12.10
N LEU A 341 -5.40 8.80 -13.29
CA LEU A 341 -4.90 10.11 -13.73
C LEU A 341 -5.50 11.22 -12.89
N LEU A 342 -6.83 11.21 -12.70
CA LEU A 342 -7.54 12.18 -11.86
C LEU A 342 -7.04 12.14 -10.41
N ASP A 343 -6.84 10.93 -9.87
CA ASP A 343 -6.36 10.68 -8.51
C ASP A 343 -5.01 11.34 -8.21
N LYS A 344 -4.12 11.36 -9.21
CA LYS A 344 -2.75 11.89 -9.09
C LYS A 344 -2.62 13.36 -9.47
N THR A 345 -3.59 13.93 -10.16
CA THR A 345 -3.47 15.26 -10.79
C THR A 345 -4.56 16.22 -10.34
N ILE A 346 -5.77 16.08 -10.90
CA ILE A 346 -6.86 17.03 -10.71
C ILE A 346 -7.41 16.98 -9.28
N TYR A 347 -7.66 15.78 -8.71
CA TYR A 347 -8.27 15.69 -7.38
C TYR A 347 -7.42 16.34 -6.28
N PRO A 348 -6.10 16.11 -6.17
CA PRO A 348 -5.27 16.80 -5.18
C PRO A 348 -5.19 18.31 -5.40
N ALA A 349 -5.26 18.76 -6.65
CA ALA A 349 -5.18 20.18 -6.99
C ALA A 349 -6.43 20.96 -6.56
N VAL A 350 -7.61 20.33 -6.48
CA VAL A 350 -8.88 21.05 -6.33
C VAL A 350 -9.76 20.63 -5.15
N LEU A 351 -9.61 19.40 -4.63
CA LEU A 351 -10.46 18.86 -3.56
C LEU A 351 -9.84 18.99 -2.17
N TYR A 352 -10.69 19.16 -1.17
CA TYR A 352 -10.37 19.08 0.24
C TYR A 352 -10.38 17.63 0.73
N LEU A 353 -9.26 16.94 0.58
CA LEU A 353 -9.15 15.50 0.90
C LEU A 353 -8.85 15.20 2.38
N ALA A 354 -8.98 16.18 3.28
CA ALA A 354 -8.81 16.02 4.71
C ALA A 354 -10.16 15.87 5.44
N PRO A 355 -10.20 15.19 6.60
CA PRO A 355 -11.42 15.07 7.38
C PRO A 355 -11.88 16.43 7.90
N SER A 356 -13.15 16.76 7.63
CA SER A 356 -13.80 17.97 8.12
C SER A 356 -14.15 17.88 9.61
N LYS A 357 -14.04 19.02 10.28
CA LYS A 357 -14.53 19.23 11.65
C LYS A 357 -15.99 19.69 11.69
N ALA A 358 -16.57 19.98 10.54
CA ALA A 358 -17.97 20.37 10.46
C ALA A 358 -18.86 19.19 10.89
N ARG A 359 -19.95 19.51 11.56
CA ARG A 359 -20.99 18.53 11.88
C ARG A 359 -21.77 18.18 10.62
N PHE A 360 -22.05 16.91 10.43
CA PHE A 360 -22.82 16.43 9.29
C PHE A 360 -24.17 17.15 9.18
N ASN A 361 -24.60 17.38 7.95
CA ASN A 361 -25.88 18.02 7.63
C ASN A 361 -26.05 19.44 8.22
N THR A 362 -24.95 20.15 8.49
CA THR A 362 -24.98 21.56 8.88
C THR A 362 -24.48 22.46 7.74
N ASP A 363 -24.76 23.76 7.79
CA ASP A 363 -24.25 24.72 6.80
C ASP A 363 -22.72 24.82 6.72
N GLN A 364 -22.00 24.22 7.67
CA GLN A 364 -20.54 24.14 7.67
C GLN A 364 -20.04 22.86 6.99
N ASP A 365 -20.91 21.85 6.85
CA ASP A 365 -20.65 20.68 6.03
C ASP A 365 -20.85 21.04 4.56
N ARG A 366 -19.75 21.05 3.81
CA ARG A 366 -19.72 21.51 2.42
C ARG A 366 -19.40 20.39 1.44
N ARG A 367 -19.57 19.11 1.81
CA ARG A 367 -19.27 17.99 0.91
C ARG A 367 -20.15 17.98 -0.34
N ASP A 368 -21.44 18.27 -0.18
CA ASP A 368 -22.34 18.35 -1.34
C ASP A 368 -22.03 19.55 -2.23
N GLN A 369 -21.71 20.70 -1.62
CA GLN A 369 -21.27 21.89 -2.35
C GLN A 369 -19.93 21.64 -3.06
N GLU A 370 -19.00 20.92 -2.43
CA GLU A 370 -17.71 20.54 -3.04
C GLU A 370 -17.92 19.69 -4.29
N ALA A 371 -18.83 18.71 -4.24
CA ALA A 371 -19.19 17.89 -5.39
C ALA A 371 -19.85 18.71 -6.51
N ARG A 372 -20.74 19.65 -6.18
CA ARG A 372 -21.34 20.57 -7.15
C ARG A 372 -20.31 21.53 -7.76
N ASN A 373 -19.46 22.12 -6.94
CA ASN A 373 -18.39 23.02 -7.36
C ASN A 373 -17.39 22.30 -8.29
N PHE A 374 -17.06 21.04 -7.98
CA PHE A 374 -16.28 20.20 -8.88
C PHE A 374 -17.03 19.92 -10.19
N GLY A 375 -18.34 19.71 -10.15
CA GLY A 375 -19.19 19.59 -11.33
C GLY A 375 -19.14 20.83 -12.24
N VAL A 376 -19.14 22.04 -11.65
CA VAL A 376 -18.98 23.30 -12.38
C VAL A 376 -17.60 23.36 -13.04
N LEU A 377 -16.52 23.15 -12.29
CA LEU A 377 -15.15 23.14 -12.83
C LEU A 377 -14.99 22.10 -13.94
N ALA A 378 -15.50 20.88 -13.73
CA ALA A 378 -15.45 19.80 -14.70
C ALA A 378 -16.17 20.16 -16.00
N SER A 379 -17.30 20.86 -15.92
CA SER A 379 -18.03 21.32 -17.10
C SER A 379 -17.22 22.34 -17.90
N ILE A 380 -16.57 23.30 -17.23
CA ILE A 380 -15.66 24.26 -17.87
C ILE A 380 -14.48 23.53 -18.53
N LEU A 381 -13.87 22.55 -17.84
CA LEU A 381 -12.78 21.75 -18.40
C LEU A 381 -13.23 21.00 -19.66
N VAL A 382 -14.40 20.36 -19.65
CA VAL A 382 -14.94 19.67 -20.84
C VAL A 382 -15.10 20.65 -22.01
N GLU A 383 -15.64 21.83 -21.75
CA GLU A 383 -15.91 22.85 -22.77
C GLU A 383 -14.64 23.49 -23.33
N GLN A 384 -13.73 23.92 -22.45
CA GLN A 384 -12.51 24.64 -22.83
C GLN A 384 -11.47 23.73 -23.48
N THR A 385 -11.43 22.47 -23.08
CA THR A 385 -10.53 21.48 -23.71
C THR A 385 -11.16 20.80 -24.93
N LYS A 386 -12.40 21.13 -25.28
CA LYS A 386 -13.19 20.50 -26.37
C LYS A 386 -13.24 18.97 -26.24
N LEU A 387 -13.36 18.47 -25.02
CA LEU A 387 -13.23 17.04 -24.71
C LEU A 387 -14.28 16.16 -25.41
N ALA A 388 -15.45 16.72 -25.71
CA ALA A 388 -16.48 16.04 -26.50
C ALA A 388 -16.00 15.61 -27.91
N GLY A 389 -14.95 16.26 -28.44
CA GLY A 389 -14.32 15.90 -29.70
C GLY A 389 -13.33 14.72 -29.61
N TRP A 390 -13.19 14.08 -28.44
CA TRP A 390 -12.33 12.89 -28.31
C TRP A 390 -12.88 11.72 -29.13
N ILE A 391 -12.03 11.14 -29.98
CA ILE A 391 -12.31 9.95 -30.76
C ILE A 391 -11.22 8.91 -30.54
N ALA A 392 -11.52 7.61 -30.65
CA ALA A 392 -10.48 6.59 -30.69
C ALA A 392 -9.57 6.79 -31.90
N ALA A 393 -8.25 6.71 -31.69
CA ALA A 393 -7.25 6.89 -32.73
C ALA A 393 -6.22 5.75 -32.70
N PRO A 394 -6.53 4.60 -33.33
CA PRO A 394 -5.53 3.57 -33.63
C PRO A 394 -4.35 4.12 -34.45
N LYS A 395 -3.23 3.41 -34.46
CA LYS A 395 -2.07 3.79 -35.28
C LYS A 395 -2.47 3.98 -36.75
N GLY A 396 -2.04 5.08 -37.35
CA GLY A 396 -2.36 5.44 -38.74
C GLY A 396 -3.65 6.22 -38.93
N THR A 397 -4.39 6.53 -37.87
CA THR A 397 -5.59 7.40 -37.95
C THR A 397 -5.18 8.84 -38.23
N SER A 398 -5.73 9.44 -39.30
CA SER A 398 -5.60 10.87 -39.55
C SER A 398 -6.54 11.64 -38.62
N LEU A 399 -5.98 12.56 -37.83
CA LEU A 399 -6.71 13.38 -36.88
C LEU A 399 -6.82 14.81 -37.39
N THR A 400 -7.98 15.44 -37.17
CA THR A 400 -8.15 16.88 -37.36
C THR A 400 -7.27 17.65 -36.36
N ASN A 401 -7.00 18.94 -36.64
CA ASN A 401 -6.20 19.77 -35.74
C ASN A 401 -6.82 19.85 -34.34
N GLU A 402 -8.15 20.01 -34.27
CA GLU A 402 -8.89 20.01 -33.01
C GLU A 402 -8.71 18.69 -32.25
N GLN A 403 -8.88 17.54 -32.91
CA GLN A 403 -8.69 16.23 -32.27
C GLN A 403 -7.26 16.01 -31.78
N ARG A 404 -6.25 16.53 -32.48
CA ARG A 404 -4.85 16.50 -32.03
C ARG A 404 -4.66 17.38 -30.78
N LYS A 405 -5.23 18.58 -30.79
CA LYS A 405 -5.21 19.50 -29.64
C LYS A 405 -5.82 18.86 -28.40
N VAL A 406 -7.03 18.32 -28.48
CA VAL A 406 -7.68 17.60 -27.36
C VAL A 406 -6.76 16.49 -26.84
N ARG A 407 -6.15 15.73 -27.74
CA ARG A 407 -5.22 14.63 -27.39
C ARG A 407 -3.95 15.09 -26.69
N ARG A 408 -3.40 16.24 -27.08
CA ARG A 408 -2.23 16.84 -26.42
C ARG A 408 -2.58 17.33 -25.03
N ILE A 409 -3.70 18.05 -24.88
CA ILE A 409 -4.17 18.58 -23.60
C ILE A 409 -4.36 17.45 -22.58
N TRP A 410 -5.04 16.38 -22.99
CA TRP A 410 -5.35 15.24 -22.12
C TRP A 410 -4.28 14.14 -22.12
N HIS A 411 -3.15 14.39 -22.79
CA HIS A 411 -2.01 13.48 -22.67
C HIS A 411 -1.54 13.45 -21.21
N LYS A 412 -1.25 12.24 -20.67
CA LYS A 412 -0.84 12.07 -19.27
C LYS A 412 0.24 13.07 -18.84
N GLY A 413 1.24 13.29 -19.69
CA GLY A 413 2.32 14.24 -19.44
C GLY A 413 1.84 15.68 -19.32
N ALA A 414 0.99 16.11 -20.25
CA ALA A 414 0.41 17.45 -20.20
C ALA A 414 -0.43 17.65 -18.93
N VAL A 415 -1.31 16.69 -18.60
CA VAL A 415 -2.17 16.77 -17.40
C VAL A 415 -1.34 16.84 -16.12
N LEU A 416 -0.24 16.08 -16.02
CA LEU A 416 0.69 16.18 -14.89
C LEU A 416 1.31 17.58 -14.76
N THR A 417 1.48 18.32 -15.86
CA THR A 417 2.08 19.66 -15.88
C THR A 417 1.06 20.77 -15.66
N TRP A 418 -0.10 20.74 -16.32
CA TRP A 418 -1.08 21.83 -16.22
C TRP A 418 -2.07 21.67 -15.06
N ALA A 419 -2.36 20.46 -14.58
CA ALA A 419 -3.31 20.27 -13.48
C ALA A 419 -2.90 21.01 -12.18
N PRO A 420 -1.61 21.11 -11.81
CA PRO A 420 -1.18 21.96 -10.71
C PRO A 420 -1.58 23.44 -10.86
N TYR A 421 -1.65 23.97 -12.09
CA TYR A 421 -2.05 25.38 -12.33
C TYR A 421 -3.49 25.65 -11.89
N LEU A 422 -4.34 24.62 -11.82
CA LEU A 422 -5.70 24.75 -11.33
C LEU A 422 -5.75 25.28 -9.89
N GLU A 423 -4.77 24.96 -9.05
CA GLU A 423 -4.74 25.46 -7.68
C GLU A 423 -4.65 26.98 -7.65
N SER A 424 -3.74 27.56 -8.44
CA SER A 424 -3.56 29.00 -8.51
C SER A 424 -4.70 29.70 -9.24
N VAL A 425 -5.25 29.08 -10.29
CA VAL A 425 -6.46 29.56 -10.96
C VAL A 425 -7.62 29.63 -9.97
N LEU A 426 -7.86 28.59 -9.18
CA LEU A 426 -8.90 28.59 -8.14
C LEU A 426 -8.64 29.65 -7.08
N ASN A 427 -7.38 29.81 -6.65
CA ASN A 427 -7.02 30.81 -5.65
C ASN A 427 -7.40 32.23 -6.08
N VAL A 428 -7.14 32.56 -7.34
CA VAL A 428 -7.45 33.90 -7.88
C VAL A 428 -8.94 34.03 -8.22
N ALA A 429 -9.49 33.11 -9.01
CA ALA A 429 -10.86 33.19 -9.50
C ALA A 429 -11.91 33.11 -8.39
N LEU A 430 -11.63 32.35 -7.34
CA LEU A 430 -12.55 32.19 -6.20
C LEU A 430 -12.22 33.10 -5.02
N HIS A 431 -11.22 33.97 -5.16
CA HIS A 431 -10.73 34.86 -4.11
C HIS A 431 -10.36 34.12 -2.81
N LEU A 432 -9.58 33.04 -2.92
CA LEU A 432 -9.08 32.28 -1.78
C LEU A 432 -7.88 33.01 -1.16
N ILE A 433 -8.17 33.88 -0.20
CA ILE A 433 -7.17 34.78 0.40
C ILE A 433 -6.44 34.07 1.54
N THR A 434 -7.18 33.43 2.45
CA THR A 434 -6.59 32.84 3.66
C THR A 434 -5.99 31.46 3.39
N THR A 435 -5.06 31.03 4.25
CA THR A 435 -4.51 29.67 4.20
C THR A 435 -5.60 28.59 4.33
N ASP A 436 -6.64 28.84 5.12
CA ASP A 436 -7.76 27.92 5.29
C ASP A 436 -8.58 27.81 4.01
N ASP A 437 -8.89 28.95 3.35
CA ASP A 437 -9.61 28.97 2.07
C ASP A 437 -8.84 28.21 0.99
N ARG A 438 -7.52 28.44 0.89
CA ARG A 438 -6.64 27.75 -0.08
C ARG A 438 -6.50 26.26 0.19
N THR A 439 -6.68 25.84 1.45
CA THR A 439 -6.68 24.41 1.80
C THR A 439 -8.01 23.76 1.45
N LYS A 440 -9.12 24.44 1.72
CA LYS A 440 -10.49 23.92 1.48
C LYS A 440 -10.91 23.99 0.02
N LYS A 441 -10.38 24.94 -0.76
CA LYS A 441 -10.56 25.03 -2.23
C LYS A 441 -12.04 24.97 -2.62
N LEU A 442 -12.49 23.85 -3.20
CA LEU A 442 -13.88 23.64 -3.62
C LEU A 442 -14.83 23.28 -2.46
N TYR A 443 -14.33 22.88 -1.29
CA TYR A 443 -15.09 22.71 -0.04
C TYR A 443 -15.50 24.08 0.52
N ARG A 444 -16.49 24.70 -0.11
CA ARG A 444 -16.97 26.05 0.19
C ARG A 444 -18.42 26.22 -0.26
N SER A 445 -18.96 27.43 -0.16
CA SER A 445 -20.24 27.77 -0.78
C SER A 445 -20.24 27.52 -2.29
N ASP A 446 -21.42 27.38 -2.89
CA ASP A 446 -21.54 27.20 -4.33
C ASP A 446 -20.85 28.36 -5.09
N ILE A 447 -20.17 28.03 -6.19
CA ILE A 447 -19.50 28.98 -7.08
C ILE A 447 -20.56 29.91 -7.69
N THR A 448 -20.34 31.22 -7.56
CA THR A 448 -21.19 32.26 -8.16
C THR A 448 -20.96 32.40 -9.66
N ASP A 449 -21.90 32.99 -10.40
CA ASP A 449 -21.76 33.19 -11.84
C ASP A 449 -20.52 34.02 -12.21
N SER A 450 -20.22 35.09 -11.47
CA SER A 450 -19.01 35.90 -11.71
C SER A 450 -17.72 35.12 -11.46
N GLN A 451 -17.70 34.24 -10.45
CA GLN A 451 -16.55 33.35 -10.21
C GLN A 451 -16.42 32.28 -11.29
N LYS A 452 -17.55 31.77 -11.80
CA LYS A 452 -17.60 30.83 -12.91
C LYS A 452 -17.06 31.47 -14.19
N GLU A 453 -17.44 32.71 -14.49
CA GLU A 453 -16.91 33.50 -15.60
C GLU A 453 -15.39 33.70 -15.46
N ALA A 454 -14.92 34.11 -14.27
CA ALA A 454 -13.47 34.25 -14.03
C ALA A 454 -12.70 32.94 -14.22
N LEU A 455 -13.24 31.80 -13.72
CA LEU A 455 -12.66 30.48 -13.97
C LEU A 455 -12.60 30.15 -15.46
N ASN A 456 -13.64 30.53 -16.21
CA ASN A 456 -13.72 30.32 -17.63
C ASN A 456 -12.60 31.08 -18.35
N ASP A 457 -12.40 32.36 -18.05
CA ASP A 457 -11.38 33.20 -18.68
C ASP A 457 -9.95 32.63 -18.47
N TYR A 458 -9.63 32.18 -17.26
CA TYR A 458 -8.32 31.58 -16.96
C TYR A 458 -8.10 30.25 -17.68
N LEU A 459 -9.12 29.39 -17.71
CA LEU A 459 -9.02 28.08 -18.35
C LEU A 459 -9.06 28.20 -19.88
N GLU A 460 -9.82 29.14 -20.43
CA GLU A 460 -9.77 29.51 -21.84
C GLU A 460 -8.36 29.96 -22.21
N ARG A 461 -7.72 30.82 -21.42
CA ARG A 461 -6.33 31.24 -21.67
C ARG A 461 -5.36 30.06 -21.68
N LEU A 462 -5.50 29.13 -20.74
CA LEU A 462 -4.67 27.92 -20.68
C LEU A 462 -4.85 27.04 -21.93
N PHE A 463 -6.09 26.78 -22.36
CA PHE A 463 -6.38 25.80 -23.41
C PHE A 463 -6.48 26.40 -24.82
N SER A 464 -6.58 27.73 -24.94
CA SER A 464 -6.48 28.46 -26.22
C SER A 464 -5.04 28.84 -26.58
N HIS A 465 -4.07 28.60 -25.70
CA HIS A 465 -2.67 28.93 -25.94
C HIS A 465 -2.12 28.29 -27.24
N PRO A 466 -1.36 29.04 -28.08
CA PRO A 466 -0.89 28.55 -29.38
C PRO A 466 -0.05 27.26 -29.34
N PHE A 467 0.57 26.96 -28.19
CA PHE A 467 1.31 25.71 -27.97
C PHE A 467 0.52 24.46 -28.37
N TRP A 468 -0.79 24.43 -28.10
CA TRP A 468 -1.60 23.24 -28.35
C TRP A 468 -1.80 22.96 -29.84
N ASP A 469 -1.77 24.02 -30.65
CA ASP A 469 -2.02 24.01 -32.08
C ASP A 469 -0.72 23.97 -32.92
N ASP A 470 0.45 23.96 -32.26
CA ASP A 470 1.76 23.97 -32.91
C ASP A 470 2.03 22.68 -33.72
N ASN A 471 2.49 22.81 -34.96
CA ASN A 471 2.75 21.66 -35.85
C ASN A 471 4.08 20.94 -35.57
N ASP A 472 4.83 21.40 -34.58
CA ASP A 472 6.09 20.80 -34.15
C ASP A 472 5.90 19.38 -33.59
N GLN A 473 6.40 18.37 -34.33
CA GLN A 473 6.33 16.96 -33.95
C GLN A 473 7.17 16.64 -32.70
N GLU A 474 8.12 17.50 -32.33
CA GLU A 474 8.91 17.32 -31.10
C GLU A 474 8.00 17.39 -29.85
N ILE A 475 6.92 18.17 -29.90
CA ILE A 475 5.97 18.31 -28.80
C ILE A 475 5.34 16.96 -28.44
N ASP A 476 4.87 16.21 -29.44
CA ASP A 476 4.21 14.93 -29.23
C ASP A 476 5.20 13.88 -28.67
N ILE A 477 6.47 13.95 -29.06
CA ILE A 477 7.54 13.08 -28.53
C ILE A 477 7.86 13.44 -27.08
N LEU A 478 8.01 14.74 -26.77
CA LEU A 478 8.39 15.20 -25.45
C LEU A 478 7.29 15.03 -24.41
N LEU A 479 6.02 15.16 -24.80
CA LEU A 479 4.88 14.87 -23.93
C LEU A 479 4.86 13.40 -23.45
N VAL A 480 5.41 12.47 -24.24
CA VAL A 480 5.57 11.06 -23.85
C VAL A 480 6.76 10.86 -22.90
N SER A 481 7.78 11.72 -22.96
CA SER A 481 8.95 11.66 -22.08
C SER A 481 8.61 12.21 -20.69
N ALA A 482 8.86 11.44 -19.64
CA ALA A 482 8.51 11.84 -18.26
C ALA A 482 9.43 12.92 -17.67
N GLN A 483 10.54 13.26 -18.33
CA GLN A 483 11.62 14.08 -17.74
C GLN A 483 11.70 15.53 -18.25
N ARG A 484 10.90 15.93 -19.24
CA ARG A 484 11.07 17.25 -19.93
C ARG A 484 9.78 18.04 -20.17
N GLN A 485 8.68 17.69 -19.50
CA GLN A 485 7.36 18.28 -19.78
C GLN A 485 7.25 19.72 -19.28
N GLU A 486 7.76 19.99 -18.07
CA GLU A 486 7.76 21.34 -17.49
C GLU A 486 8.72 22.28 -18.24
N GLU A 487 9.89 21.79 -18.61
CA GLU A 487 10.84 22.51 -19.48
C GLU A 487 10.22 22.84 -20.84
N LEU A 488 9.47 21.90 -21.43
CA LEU A 488 8.77 22.12 -22.69
C LEU A 488 7.73 23.25 -22.58
N PHE A 489 6.90 23.21 -21.54
CA PHE A 489 5.87 24.22 -21.28
C PHE A 489 6.50 25.60 -21.08
N THR A 490 7.55 25.67 -20.26
CA THR A 490 8.32 26.90 -20.01
C THR A 490 8.94 27.44 -21.31
N ARG A 491 9.60 26.58 -22.09
CA ARG A 491 10.22 26.95 -23.37
C ARG A 491 9.20 27.46 -24.39
N LYS A 492 7.98 26.93 -24.37
CA LYS A 492 6.87 27.33 -25.25
C LYS A 492 6.02 28.45 -24.65
N GLY A 493 6.38 29.00 -23.49
CA GLY A 493 5.69 30.14 -22.85
C GLY A 493 4.40 29.79 -22.10
N LEU A 494 3.99 28.52 -22.06
CA LEU A 494 2.79 28.10 -21.33
C LEU A 494 3.13 27.86 -19.85
N THR A 495 3.18 28.94 -19.08
CA THR A 495 3.52 28.90 -17.64
C THR A 495 2.31 29.22 -16.78
N GLU A 496 2.40 28.89 -15.48
CA GLU A 496 1.41 29.29 -14.48
C GLU A 496 1.17 30.82 -14.49
N THR A 497 2.24 31.62 -14.55
CA THR A 497 2.17 33.08 -14.63
C THR A 497 1.36 33.53 -15.84
N TYR A 498 1.66 32.97 -17.03
CA TYR A 498 0.92 33.28 -18.25
C TYR A 498 -0.58 33.00 -18.09
N VAL A 499 -0.94 31.87 -17.48
CA VAL A 499 -2.35 31.52 -17.24
C VAL A 499 -3.03 32.57 -16.36
N LEU A 500 -2.35 33.13 -15.36
CA LEU A 500 -2.95 34.11 -14.45
C LEU A 500 -2.94 35.55 -15.00
N THR A 501 -1.90 35.95 -15.74
CA THR A 501 -1.69 37.36 -16.13
C THR A 501 -1.89 37.63 -17.62
N GLY A 502 -1.79 36.61 -18.48
CA GLY A 502 -1.72 36.77 -19.93
C GLY A 502 -0.35 37.19 -20.47
N HIS A 503 0.68 37.24 -19.61
CA HIS A 503 2.03 37.68 -19.95
C HIS A 503 3.10 36.63 -19.68
#